data_AF-A0A495Z391-F1
#
_entry.id   AF-A0A495Z391-F1
#
_cell.length_a   1.000
_cell.length_b   1.000
_cell.length_c   1.000
_cell.angle_alpha   90.00
_cell.angle_beta   90.00
_cell.angle_gamma   90.00
#
_symmetry.space_group_name_H-M   'P 1'
#
loop_
_entity.id
_entity.type
_entity.pdbx_description
1 polymer ?
#
loop_
_entity_poly.entity_id
_entity_poly.type
_entity_poly.pdbx_seq_one_letter_code
_entity_poly.pdbx_strand_id
1 'polypeptide(L)'
;MGHERMSVLPQTKKWRDIFEQIAGRHVSDTEIEDITQKTIQNVRSRFRHIERDSGVLGTFQFLVNLAVASREENPQVWLLDIGIELPNNPTPLSFAKAVNAYVASQKDSFEYSGIAQKAASEAISIWYDQNHVNSLSLLDSLKDPFEVWRKAGNGAGFCELSRLFFGKFTQGYLEYFLEREISAALGSIDERIKFGQYLEKHIDAISSNAFETAKITQSFAAGWFNQHTKKGIPSKKEVQGFLWHAFGKMREELQRESSKK
;
A
#
# COMPACT_ATOMS: atom_id res chain seq x y z
N MET A 1 4.16 -18.97 21.69
CA MET A 1 5.09 -17.97 22.27
C MET A 1 4.60 -16.58 21.89
N GLY A 2 4.49 -15.68 22.88
CA GLY A 2 4.41 -14.24 22.70
C GLY A 2 3.19 -13.68 21.96
N HIS A 3 2.01 -13.65 22.60
CA HIS A 3 1.04 -12.58 22.30
C HIS A 3 1.57 -11.29 22.92
N GLU A 4 2.59 -10.67 22.30
CA GLU A 4 2.91 -9.29 22.61
C GLU A 4 1.71 -8.45 22.18
N ARG A 5 0.97 -7.98 23.17
CA ARG A 5 -0.03 -6.93 23.00
C ARG A 5 0.76 -5.69 22.59
N MET A 6 0.92 -5.50 21.28
CA MET A 6 1.33 -4.21 20.72
C MET A 6 0.49 -3.14 21.42
N SER A 7 1.17 -2.27 22.16
CA SER A 7 0.58 -1.11 22.82
C SER A 7 -0.25 -0.33 21.80
N VAL A 8 -1.38 0.21 22.24
CA VAL A 8 -2.28 1.02 21.39
C VAL A 8 -1.44 2.11 20.74
N LEU A 9 -1.31 2.06 19.41
CA LEU A 9 -0.58 3.07 18.67
C LEU A 9 -1.29 4.41 18.89
N PRO A 10 -0.59 5.49 19.29
CA PRO A 10 -1.20 6.80 19.42
C PRO A 10 -1.66 7.27 18.03
N GLN A 11 -2.97 7.45 17.86
CA GLN A 11 -3.58 7.86 16.59
C GLN A 11 -3.83 9.36 16.57
N THR A 12 -3.65 9.98 15.41
CA THR A 12 -3.84 11.41 15.19
C THR A 12 -5.32 11.79 15.06
N LYS A 13 -6.17 10.96 14.42
CA LYS A 13 -7.64 11.11 14.33
C LYS A 13 -8.33 9.76 14.11
N LYS A 14 -9.55 9.56 14.63
CA LYS A 14 -10.33 8.32 14.34
C LYS A 14 -10.95 8.41 12.94
N TRP A 15 -11.21 7.26 12.29
CA TRP A 15 -11.91 7.20 11.00
C TRP A 15 -13.20 8.02 10.98
N ARG A 16 -14.04 7.85 12.02
CA ARG A 16 -15.30 8.58 12.18
C ARG A 16 -15.11 10.09 12.07
N ASP A 17 -14.13 10.64 12.78
CA ASP A 17 -13.87 12.08 12.81
C ASP A 17 -13.45 12.61 11.42
N ILE A 18 -12.73 11.79 10.65
CA ILE A 18 -12.35 12.10 9.26
C ILE A 18 -13.60 12.12 8.38
N PHE A 19 -14.49 11.13 8.49
CA PHE A 19 -15.72 11.08 7.70
C PHE A 19 -16.71 12.22 8.03
N GLU A 20 -16.86 12.58 9.30
CA GLU A 20 -17.66 13.74 9.72
C GLU A 20 -17.14 15.05 9.09
N GLN A 21 -15.83 15.20 8.93
CA GLN A 21 -15.22 16.35 8.25
C GLN A 21 -15.44 16.35 6.73
N ILE A 22 -15.54 15.17 6.10
CA ILE A 22 -15.69 15.02 4.64
C ILE A 22 -17.15 15.20 4.20
N ALA A 23 -18.11 14.65 4.95
CA ALA A 23 -19.52 14.66 4.54
C ALA A 23 -20.18 16.06 4.54
N GLY A 24 -19.58 17.02 5.25
CA GLY A 24 -20.03 18.42 5.26
C GLY A 24 -21.43 18.60 5.88
N ARG A 25 -22.06 19.78 5.64
CA ARG A 25 -23.40 20.10 6.16
C ARG A 25 -24.57 19.50 5.35
N HIS A 26 -24.27 18.70 4.33
CA HIS A 26 -25.26 18.21 3.36
C HIS A 26 -25.74 16.78 3.65
N VAL A 27 -25.11 16.11 4.61
CA VAL A 27 -25.43 14.74 5.02
C VAL A 27 -25.77 14.77 6.50
N SER A 28 -26.86 14.11 6.90
CA SER A 28 -27.24 14.05 8.33
C SER A 28 -26.26 13.20 9.13
N ASP A 29 -26.12 13.46 10.43
CA ASP A 29 -25.23 12.70 11.32
C ASP A 29 -25.50 11.18 11.26
N THR A 30 -26.76 10.77 11.11
CA THR A 30 -27.17 9.37 10.95
C THR A 30 -26.69 8.75 9.65
N GLU A 31 -26.69 9.50 8.55
CA GLU A 31 -26.18 9.03 7.25
C GLU A 31 -24.65 8.96 7.26
N ILE A 32 -23.97 9.89 7.94
CA ILE A 32 -22.50 9.86 8.09
C ILE A 32 -22.07 8.60 8.84
N GLU A 33 -22.77 8.24 9.92
CA GLU A 33 -22.49 7.03 10.67
C GLU A 33 -22.69 5.77 9.80
N ASP A 34 -23.78 5.70 9.04
CA ASP A 34 -24.06 4.58 8.13
C ASP A 34 -23.02 4.47 7.00
N ILE A 35 -22.67 5.59 6.35
CA ILE A 35 -21.61 5.65 5.31
C ILE A 35 -20.27 5.18 5.88
N THR A 36 -19.90 5.66 7.06
CA THR A 36 -18.64 5.29 7.73
C THR A 36 -18.60 3.79 8.02
N GLN A 37 -19.67 3.26 8.63
CA GLN A 37 -19.76 1.85 8.98
C GLN A 37 -19.72 0.96 7.73
N LYS A 38 -20.48 1.30 6.68
CA LYS A 38 -20.49 0.58 5.40
C LYS A 38 -19.13 0.61 4.71
N THR A 39 -18.47 1.77 4.67
CA THR A 39 -17.14 1.93 4.09
C THR A 39 -16.13 1.01 4.77
N ILE A 40 -16.05 1.07 6.11
CA ILE A 40 -15.12 0.23 6.88
C ILE A 40 -15.48 -1.26 6.74
N GLN A 41 -16.77 -1.61 6.77
CA GLN A 41 -17.22 -2.99 6.60
C GLN A 41 -16.86 -3.52 5.21
N ASN A 42 -17.00 -2.72 4.16
CA ASN A 42 -16.65 -3.10 2.79
C ASN A 42 -15.14 -3.33 2.64
N VAL A 43 -14.29 -2.42 3.14
CA VAL A 43 -12.84 -2.60 3.15
C VAL A 43 -12.45 -3.89 3.89
N ARG A 44 -12.96 -4.07 5.11
CA ARG A 44 -12.68 -5.27 5.93
C ARG A 44 -13.16 -6.56 5.25
N SER A 45 -14.32 -6.51 4.60
CA SER A 45 -14.89 -7.64 3.86
C SER A 45 -13.96 -8.03 2.71
N ARG A 46 -13.44 -7.06 1.95
CA ARG A 46 -12.50 -7.30 0.86
C ARG A 46 -11.18 -7.91 1.35
N PHE A 47 -10.65 -7.42 2.47
CA PHE A 47 -9.39 -7.94 3.03
C PHE A 47 -9.45 -9.41 3.49
N ARG A 48 -10.62 -10.07 3.51
CA ARG A 48 -10.73 -11.48 3.91
C ARG A 48 -10.07 -12.47 2.94
N HIS A 49 -10.05 -12.15 1.66
CA HIS A 49 -9.57 -13.05 0.61
C HIS A 49 -8.67 -12.34 -0.42
N ILE A 50 -8.26 -11.11 -0.09
CA ILE A 50 -7.50 -10.25 -1.02
C ILE A 50 -6.10 -10.81 -1.32
N GLU A 51 -5.57 -11.68 -0.46
CA GLU A 51 -4.31 -12.41 -0.70
C GLU A 51 -4.39 -13.40 -1.87
N ARG A 52 -5.61 -13.75 -2.29
CA ARG A 52 -5.87 -14.67 -3.42
C ARG A 52 -6.03 -13.92 -4.73
N ASP A 53 -6.18 -12.59 -4.68
CA ASP A 53 -6.18 -11.77 -5.87
C ASP A 53 -4.80 -11.82 -6.53
N SER A 54 -4.75 -12.28 -7.77
CA SER A 54 -3.51 -12.50 -8.49
C SER A 54 -2.77 -11.18 -8.75
N GLY A 55 -3.49 -10.07 -8.91
CA GLY A 55 -2.95 -8.74 -9.12
C GLY A 55 -2.32 -8.18 -7.85
N VAL A 56 -2.98 -8.34 -6.70
CA VAL A 56 -2.43 -7.95 -5.39
C VAL A 56 -1.18 -8.77 -5.06
N LEU A 57 -1.27 -10.09 -5.23
CA LEU A 57 -0.16 -11.00 -4.98
C LEU A 57 1.03 -10.73 -5.91
N GLY A 58 0.77 -10.57 -7.21
CA GLY A 58 1.79 -10.23 -8.20
C GLY A 58 2.44 -8.89 -7.94
N THR A 59 1.65 -7.88 -7.57
CA THR A 59 2.16 -6.55 -7.23
C THR A 59 3.07 -6.58 -6.02
N PHE A 60 2.65 -7.25 -4.94
CA PHE A 60 3.48 -7.33 -3.75
C PHE A 60 4.73 -8.20 -3.97
N GLN A 61 4.60 -9.28 -4.74
CA GLN A 61 5.74 -10.10 -5.17
C GLN A 61 6.77 -9.26 -5.95
N PHE A 62 6.34 -8.32 -6.80
CA PHE A 62 7.25 -7.40 -7.47
C PHE A 62 8.10 -6.60 -6.47
N LEU A 63 7.48 -6.03 -5.43
CA LEU A 63 8.20 -5.25 -4.40
C LEU A 63 9.20 -6.12 -3.62
N VAL A 64 8.82 -7.37 -3.31
CA VAL A 64 9.72 -8.35 -2.69
C VAL A 64 10.90 -8.65 -3.61
N ASN A 65 10.63 -8.92 -4.89
CA ASN A 65 11.67 -9.22 -5.88
C ASN A 65 12.62 -8.05 -6.07
N LEU A 66 12.10 -6.82 -6.13
CA LEU A 66 12.90 -5.60 -6.21
C LEU A 66 13.83 -5.44 -4.99
N ALA A 67 13.30 -5.67 -3.79
CA ALA A 67 14.09 -5.62 -2.56
C ALA A 67 15.13 -6.74 -2.49
N VAL A 68 14.85 -7.94 -2.99
CA VAL A 68 15.84 -9.03 -3.06
C VAL A 68 16.92 -8.71 -4.09
N ALA A 69 16.52 -8.31 -5.30
CA ALA A 69 17.43 -7.96 -6.40
C ALA A 69 18.41 -6.84 -6.02
N SER A 70 17.98 -5.90 -5.19
CA SER A 70 18.83 -4.79 -4.75
C SER A 70 20.01 -5.22 -3.86
N ARG A 71 20.11 -6.49 -3.47
CA ARG A 71 21.31 -7.05 -2.81
C ARG A 71 22.39 -7.48 -3.79
N GLU A 72 22.01 -7.77 -5.02
CA GLU A 72 22.88 -8.38 -6.02
C GLU A 72 23.86 -7.36 -6.60
N GLU A 73 25.01 -7.82 -7.08
CA GLU A 73 25.98 -6.94 -7.74
C GLU A 73 25.37 -6.27 -8.98
N ASN A 74 24.55 -7.02 -9.74
CA ASN A 74 23.82 -6.51 -10.90
C ASN A 74 22.31 -6.74 -10.77
N PRO A 75 21.58 -5.84 -10.09
CA PRO A 75 20.14 -5.98 -9.89
C PRO A 75 19.34 -5.98 -11.19
N GLN A 76 19.80 -5.27 -12.23
CA GLN A 76 19.08 -5.16 -13.50
C GLN A 76 19.03 -6.51 -14.23
N VAL A 77 20.17 -7.21 -14.33
CA VAL A 77 20.23 -8.54 -14.97
C VAL A 77 19.37 -9.53 -14.19
N TRP A 78 19.47 -9.50 -12.86
CA TRP A 78 18.69 -10.41 -12.02
C TRP A 78 17.17 -10.18 -12.16
N LEU A 79 16.73 -8.92 -12.23
CA LEU A 79 15.32 -8.58 -12.45
C LEU A 79 14.85 -9.03 -13.84
N LEU A 80 15.69 -8.87 -14.87
CA LEU A 80 15.40 -9.35 -16.21
C LEU A 80 15.21 -10.89 -16.24
N ASP A 81 16.06 -11.63 -15.55
CA ASP A 81 16.00 -13.11 -15.49
C ASP A 81 14.68 -13.64 -14.91
N ILE A 82 14.01 -12.83 -14.08
CA ILE A 82 12.70 -13.16 -13.49
C ILE A 82 11.53 -12.46 -14.21
N GLY A 83 11.77 -11.88 -15.39
CA GLY A 83 10.76 -11.26 -16.24
C GLY A 83 10.37 -9.84 -15.87
N ILE A 84 11.22 -9.12 -15.10
CA ILE A 84 11.06 -7.69 -14.80
C ILE A 84 12.02 -6.89 -15.67
N GLU A 85 11.49 -6.32 -16.75
CA GLU A 85 12.27 -5.50 -17.68
C GLU A 85 12.30 -4.04 -17.23
N LEU A 86 13.51 -3.47 -17.18
CA LEU A 86 13.76 -2.07 -16.84
C LEU A 86 14.72 -1.43 -17.86
N PRO A 87 14.57 -0.13 -18.17
CA PRO A 87 15.57 0.59 -18.97
C PRO A 87 16.88 0.72 -18.19
N ASN A 88 17.99 1.00 -18.89
CA ASN A 88 19.34 1.09 -18.30
C ASN A 88 19.48 2.13 -17.18
N ASN A 89 18.67 3.19 -17.18
CA ASN A 89 18.61 4.17 -16.10
C ASN A 89 17.15 4.27 -15.59
N PRO A 90 16.73 3.33 -14.74
CA PRO A 90 15.35 3.24 -14.30
C PRO A 90 14.95 4.41 -13.40
N THR A 91 13.86 5.07 -13.77
CA THR A 91 13.19 6.10 -12.97
C THR A 91 12.03 5.51 -12.18
N PRO A 92 11.46 6.21 -11.16
CA PRO A 92 10.24 5.75 -10.48
C PRO A 92 9.10 5.39 -11.45
N LEU A 93 8.90 6.19 -12.50
CA LEU A 93 7.93 5.91 -13.55
C LEU A 93 8.24 4.61 -14.32
N SER A 94 9.52 4.30 -14.52
CA SER A 94 9.94 3.05 -15.17
C SER A 94 9.60 1.84 -14.31
N PHE A 95 9.84 1.92 -12.99
CA PHE A 95 9.43 0.88 -12.05
C PHE A 95 7.90 0.73 -12.00
N ALA A 96 7.14 1.83 -11.99
CA ALA A 96 5.68 1.79 -12.04
C ALA A 96 5.16 1.09 -13.31
N LYS A 97 5.77 1.37 -14.47
CA LYS A 97 5.46 0.64 -15.72
C LYS A 97 5.80 -0.84 -15.61
N ALA A 98 6.94 -1.18 -15.02
CA ALA A 98 7.36 -2.56 -14.82
C ALA A 98 6.42 -3.34 -13.89
N VAL A 99 5.91 -2.72 -12.82
CA VAL A 99 4.85 -3.30 -11.97
C VAL A 99 3.63 -3.68 -12.81
N ASN A 100 3.16 -2.75 -13.65
CA ASN A 100 1.98 -2.98 -14.48
C ASN A 100 2.20 -4.13 -15.48
N ALA A 101 3.35 -4.14 -16.16
CA ALA A 101 3.70 -5.19 -17.12
C ALA A 101 3.84 -6.56 -16.43
N TYR A 102 4.54 -6.60 -15.29
CA TYR A 102 4.76 -7.83 -14.51
C TYR A 102 3.44 -8.44 -14.02
N VAL A 103 2.50 -7.61 -13.57
CA VAL A 103 1.17 -8.06 -13.14
C VAL A 103 0.30 -8.47 -14.32
N ALA A 104 0.28 -7.70 -15.42
CA ALA A 104 -0.51 -8.01 -16.62
C ALA A 104 -0.11 -9.35 -17.27
N SER A 105 1.15 -9.76 -17.12
CA SER A 105 1.62 -11.08 -17.56
C SER A 105 0.98 -12.25 -16.79
N GLN A 106 0.38 -11.97 -15.61
CA GLN A 106 -0.30 -12.95 -14.77
C GLN A 106 -1.80 -12.98 -15.16
N LYS A 107 -2.21 -14.04 -15.84
CA LYS A 107 -3.48 -14.20 -16.61
C LYS A 107 -4.82 -14.01 -15.85
N ASP A 108 -4.80 -13.72 -14.56
CA ASP A 108 -5.99 -13.74 -13.68
C ASP A 108 -6.28 -12.38 -13.01
N SER A 109 -5.86 -11.25 -13.61
CA SER A 109 -5.95 -9.93 -12.97
C SER A 109 -7.41 -9.43 -12.90
N PHE A 110 -7.97 -9.33 -11.70
CA PHE A 110 -9.33 -8.81 -11.44
C PHE A 110 -9.35 -7.28 -11.23
N GLU A 111 -10.54 -6.68 -11.18
CA GLU A 111 -10.80 -5.23 -11.05
C GLU A 111 -9.96 -4.49 -9.97
N TYR A 112 -9.49 -5.21 -8.94
CA TYR A 112 -8.77 -4.66 -7.80
C TYR A 112 -7.24 -4.61 -7.96
N SER A 113 -6.71 -5.19 -9.04
CA SER A 113 -5.28 -5.09 -9.37
C SER A 113 -4.84 -3.63 -9.52
N GLY A 114 -5.72 -2.76 -10.02
CA GLY A 114 -5.42 -1.34 -10.22
C GLY A 114 -5.09 -0.60 -8.92
N ILE A 115 -5.80 -0.89 -7.82
CA ILE A 115 -5.49 -0.29 -6.50
C ILE A 115 -4.13 -0.80 -6.00
N ALA A 116 -3.83 -2.09 -6.18
CA ALA A 116 -2.54 -2.66 -5.81
C ALA A 116 -1.40 -2.00 -6.58
N GLN A 117 -1.51 -1.95 -7.91
CA GLN A 117 -0.51 -1.38 -8.81
C GLN A 117 -0.27 0.10 -8.54
N LYS A 118 -1.34 0.88 -8.31
CA LYS A 118 -1.26 2.29 -7.89
C LYS A 118 -0.53 2.41 -6.56
N ALA A 119 -0.91 1.62 -5.55
CA ALA A 119 -0.28 1.64 -4.23
C ALA A 119 1.22 1.29 -4.28
N ALA A 120 1.61 0.30 -5.09
CA ALA A 120 3.02 -0.02 -5.30
C ALA A 120 3.77 1.10 -6.03
N SER A 121 3.17 1.71 -7.05
CA SER A 121 3.77 2.84 -7.77
C SER A 121 3.99 4.05 -6.84
N GLU A 122 3.02 4.36 -5.99
CA GLU A 122 3.16 5.42 -4.98
C GLU A 122 4.21 5.06 -3.93
N ALA A 123 4.23 3.82 -3.45
CA ALA A 123 5.24 3.35 -2.50
C ALA A 123 6.66 3.44 -3.09
N ILE A 124 6.82 3.08 -4.36
CA ILE A 124 8.07 3.19 -5.12
C ILE A 124 8.52 4.65 -5.23
N SER A 125 7.61 5.55 -5.61
CA SER A 125 7.93 6.98 -5.71
C SER A 125 8.32 7.57 -4.36
N ILE A 126 7.55 7.30 -3.30
CA ILE A 126 7.87 7.78 -1.95
C ILE A 126 9.21 7.22 -1.47
N TRP A 127 9.45 5.92 -1.67
CA TRP A 127 10.72 5.29 -1.32
C TRP A 127 11.89 5.96 -2.03
N TYR A 128 11.74 6.18 -3.34
CA TYR A 128 12.75 6.81 -4.17
C TYR A 128 13.04 8.22 -3.66
N ASP A 129 12.04 9.07 -3.45
CA ASP A 129 12.21 10.44 -2.96
C ASP A 129 12.90 10.50 -1.59
N GLN A 130 12.58 9.56 -0.69
CA GLN A 130 13.16 9.49 0.66
C GLN A 130 14.62 9.01 0.67
N ASN A 131 15.00 8.18 -0.30
CA ASN A 131 16.31 7.52 -0.32
C ASN A 131 17.23 8.05 -1.43
N HIS A 132 16.70 8.84 -2.35
CA HIS A 132 17.47 9.51 -3.38
C HIS A 132 18.29 10.63 -2.72
N VAL A 133 19.60 10.44 -2.68
CA VAL A 133 20.50 11.48 -2.19
C VAL A 133 20.47 12.62 -3.20
N ASN A 134 20.11 13.83 -2.75
CA ASN A 134 20.30 15.08 -3.51
C ASN A 134 21.81 15.33 -3.68
N SER A 135 22.42 14.58 -4.58
CA SER A 135 23.80 14.78 -4.96
C SER A 135 23.85 15.93 -5.96
N LEU A 136 24.11 17.14 -5.46
CA LEU A 136 24.34 18.39 -6.22
C LEU A 136 25.57 18.34 -7.16
N SER A 137 26.03 17.15 -7.54
CA SER A 137 27.21 16.91 -8.37
C SER A 137 26.76 16.52 -9.78
N LEU A 138 26.97 17.41 -10.75
CA LEU A 138 26.82 17.14 -12.18
C LEU A 138 27.74 16.00 -12.69
N LEU A 139 28.64 15.48 -11.86
CA LEU A 139 29.54 14.36 -12.16
C LEU A 139 28.98 12.99 -11.71
N ASP A 140 27.84 12.95 -11.01
CA ASP A 140 27.28 11.73 -10.43
C ASP A 140 26.46 10.87 -11.41
N SER A 141 26.46 11.21 -12.70
CA SER A 141 25.81 10.43 -13.77
C SER A 141 26.33 8.99 -13.95
N LEU A 142 27.36 8.60 -13.18
CA LEU A 142 27.94 7.26 -13.10
C LEU A 142 27.46 6.44 -11.88
N LYS A 143 26.56 6.96 -11.05
CA LYS A 143 26.04 6.22 -9.89
C LYS A 143 25.15 5.06 -10.31
N ASP A 144 25.32 3.92 -9.63
CA ASP A 144 24.47 2.74 -9.74
C ASP A 144 23.00 3.17 -9.57
N PRO A 145 22.14 3.06 -10.59
CA PRO A 145 20.75 3.49 -10.48
C PRO A 145 19.95 2.66 -9.47
N PHE A 146 20.51 1.54 -9.00
CA PHE A 146 19.96 0.73 -7.92
C PHE A 146 20.47 1.12 -6.52
N GLU A 147 21.34 2.13 -6.39
CA GLU A 147 21.85 2.61 -5.10
C GLU A 147 20.69 2.96 -4.13
N VAL A 148 19.66 3.65 -4.63
CA VAL A 148 18.44 4.02 -3.88
C VAL A 148 17.68 2.80 -3.33
N TRP A 149 17.83 1.64 -3.95
CA TRP A 149 17.15 0.40 -3.56
C TRP A 149 17.97 -0.48 -2.62
N ARG A 150 19.27 -0.21 -2.43
CA ARG A 150 20.15 -1.02 -1.56
C ARG A 150 19.61 -1.12 -0.13
N LYS A 151 19.04 -0.03 0.38
CA LYS A 151 18.42 0.00 1.71
C LYS A 151 17.18 -0.89 1.80
N ALA A 152 16.42 -1.06 0.72
CA ALA A 152 15.24 -1.93 0.69
C ALA A 152 15.63 -3.41 0.86
N GLY A 153 16.88 -3.76 0.54
CA GLY A 153 17.39 -5.12 0.60
C GLY A 153 17.61 -5.66 2.01
N ASN A 154 17.40 -4.92 3.09
CA ASN A 154 17.44 -5.49 4.44
C ASN A 154 16.05 -5.50 5.09
N GLY A 155 15.90 -6.26 6.18
CA GLY A 155 14.61 -6.35 6.87
C GLY A 155 14.02 -5.01 7.32
N ALA A 156 14.85 -4.03 7.70
CA ALA A 156 14.37 -2.71 8.10
C ALA A 156 13.83 -1.91 6.91
N GLY A 157 14.57 -1.89 5.79
CA GLY A 157 14.12 -1.19 4.59
C GLY A 157 12.91 -1.86 3.93
N PHE A 158 12.88 -3.20 3.86
CA PHE A 158 11.68 -3.89 3.37
C PHE A 158 10.47 -3.65 4.29
N CYS A 159 10.67 -3.59 5.60
CA CYS A 159 9.61 -3.24 6.55
C CYS A 159 9.00 -1.87 6.22
N GLU A 160 9.82 -0.86 5.94
CA GLU A 160 9.36 0.46 5.51
C GLU A 160 8.68 0.44 4.15
N LEU A 161 9.27 -0.19 3.13
CA LEU A 161 8.68 -0.33 1.79
C LEU A 161 7.31 -1.05 1.84
N SER A 162 7.22 -2.13 2.62
CA SER A 162 5.97 -2.86 2.81
C SER A 162 4.91 -2.02 3.53
N ARG A 163 5.30 -1.22 4.53
CA ARG A 163 4.39 -0.29 5.21
C ARG A 163 3.87 0.77 4.24
N LEU A 164 4.72 1.34 3.40
CA LEU A 164 4.30 2.29 2.35
C LEU A 164 3.24 1.65 1.44
N PHE A 165 3.51 0.44 0.95
CA PHE A 165 2.55 -0.30 0.13
C PHE A 165 1.21 -0.52 0.86
N PHE A 166 1.23 -1.06 2.08
CA PHE A 166 0.00 -1.36 2.82
C PHE A 166 -0.79 -0.10 3.20
N GLY A 167 -0.09 1.00 3.53
CA GLY A 167 -0.72 2.29 3.79
C GLY A 167 -1.43 2.82 2.55
N LYS A 168 -0.74 2.85 1.41
CA LYS A 168 -1.32 3.31 0.13
C LYS A 168 -2.43 2.40 -0.39
N PHE A 169 -2.29 1.10 -0.19
CA PHE A 169 -3.32 0.14 -0.54
C PHE A 169 -4.59 0.34 0.28
N THR A 170 -4.44 0.50 1.60
CA THR A 170 -5.58 0.73 2.51
C THR A 170 -6.25 2.06 2.19
N GLN A 171 -5.46 3.12 1.97
CA GLN A 171 -5.94 4.43 1.52
C GLN A 171 -6.81 4.30 0.26
N GLY A 172 -6.30 3.67 -0.81
CA GLY A 172 -7.04 3.56 -2.07
C GLY A 172 -8.35 2.79 -1.95
N TYR A 173 -8.41 1.78 -1.07
CA TYR A 173 -9.65 1.06 -0.79
C TYR A 173 -10.67 1.88 0.00
N LEU A 174 -10.21 2.69 0.94
CA LEU A 174 -11.07 3.59 1.71
C LEU A 174 -11.66 4.67 0.81
N GLU A 175 -10.82 5.30 -0.03
CA GLU A 175 -11.26 6.28 -1.04
C GLU A 175 -12.32 5.66 -1.97
N TYR A 176 -12.01 4.51 -2.57
CA TYR A 176 -12.92 3.81 -3.48
C TYR A 176 -14.29 3.52 -2.84
N PHE A 177 -14.32 2.94 -1.63
CA PHE A 177 -15.58 2.61 -1.00
C PHE A 177 -16.30 3.84 -0.48
N LEU A 178 -15.58 4.85 0.03
CA LEU A 178 -16.18 6.10 0.46
C LEU A 178 -16.88 6.80 -0.70
N GLU A 179 -16.20 6.96 -1.83
CA GLU A 179 -16.77 7.54 -3.04
C GLU A 179 -18.02 6.78 -3.49
N ARG A 180 -18.00 5.44 -3.39
CA ARG A 180 -19.12 4.60 -3.77
C ARG A 180 -20.32 4.75 -2.83
N GLU A 181 -20.11 4.70 -1.52
CA GLU A 181 -21.19 4.81 -0.53
C GLU A 181 -21.81 6.21 -0.56
N ILE A 182 -20.99 7.25 -0.76
CA ILE A 182 -21.49 8.63 -0.87
C ILE A 182 -22.17 8.89 -2.21
N SER A 183 -21.68 8.33 -3.32
CA SER A 183 -22.40 8.41 -4.60
C SER A 183 -23.76 7.73 -4.54
N ALA A 184 -23.91 6.69 -3.71
CA ALA A 184 -25.20 6.03 -3.49
C ALA A 184 -26.13 6.86 -2.58
N ALA A 185 -25.58 7.62 -1.63
CA ALA A 185 -26.35 8.49 -0.74
C ALA A 185 -26.76 9.82 -1.42
N LEU A 186 -25.89 10.39 -2.27
CA LEU A 186 -26.11 11.69 -2.93
C LEU A 186 -26.84 11.52 -4.27
N GLY A 187 -27.97 12.22 -4.39
CA GLY A 187 -28.86 12.14 -5.54
C GLY A 187 -28.47 13.02 -6.72
N SER A 188 -27.81 14.17 -6.49
CA SER A 188 -27.49 15.13 -7.55
C SER A 188 -26.02 15.12 -7.98
N ILE A 189 -25.77 15.51 -9.24
CA ILE A 189 -24.41 15.64 -9.80
C ILE A 189 -23.61 16.74 -9.08
N ASP A 190 -24.25 17.86 -8.74
CA ASP A 190 -23.60 18.98 -8.06
C ASP A 190 -23.11 18.61 -6.65
N GLU A 191 -23.89 17.82 -5.91
CA GLU A 191 -23.49 17.30 -4.60
C GLU A 191 -22.29 16.36 -4.72
N ARG A 192 -22.24 15.51 -5.76
CA ARG A 192 -21.12 14.60 -6.02
C ARG A 192 -19.84 15.35 -6.38
N ILE A 193 -19.92 16.40 -7.20
CA ILE A 193 -18.75 17.25 -7.54
C ILE A 193 -18.22 17.96 -6.30
N LYS A 194 -19.11 18.57 -5.51
CA LYS A 194 -18.73 19.22 -4.25
C LYS A 194 -18.09 18.23 -3.28
N PHE A 195 -18.67 17.03 -3.18
CA PHE A 195 -18.12 15.96 -2.36
C PHE A 195 -16.70 15.57 -2.80
N GLY A 196 -16.47 15.37 -4.10
CA GLY A 196 -15.13 15.09 -4.63
C GLY A 196 -14.10 16.15 -4.21
N GLN A 197 -14.47 17.42 -4.29
CA GLN A 197 -13.62 18.53 -3.82
C GLN A 197 -13.38 18.52 -2.30
N TYR A 198 -14.35 18.07 -1.50
CA TYR A 198 -14.17 17.90 -0.05
C TYR A 198 -13.29 16.69 0.27
N LEU A 199 -13.44 15.59 -0.45
CA LEU A 199 -12.60 14.40 -0.32
C LEU A 199 -11.14 14.74 -0.63
N GLU A 200 -10.87 15.45 -1.73
CA GLU A 200 -9.53 15.92 -2.09
C GLU A 200 -8.89 16.77 -0.96
N LYS A 201 -9.65 17.63 -0.29
CA LYS A 201 -9.16 18.46 0.83
C LYS A 201 -8.80 17.65 2.09
N HIS A 202 -9.33 16.44 2.24
CA HIS A 202 -9.14 15.59 3.41
C HIS A 202 -8.33 14.33 3.10
N ILE A 203 -7.80 14.22 1.88
CA ILE A 203 -7.04 13.07 1.41
C ILE A 203 -5.82 12.79 2.29
N ASP A 204 -5.20 13.84 2.83
CA ASP A 204 -4.05 13.73 3.74
C ASP A 204 -4.44 13.09 5.08
N ALA A 205 -5.64 13.35 5.58
CA ALA A 205 -6.14 12.74 6.82
C ALA A 205 -6.41 11.25 6.62
N ILE A 206 -7.03 10.87 5.49
CA ILE A 206 -7.23 9.46 5.11
C ILE A 206 -5.88 8.76 4.95
N SER A 207 -4.94 9.40 4.23
CA SER A 207 -3.59 8.89 4.00
C SER A 207 -2.84 8.65 5.30
N SER A 208 -2.85 9.65 6.21
CA SER A 208 -2.18 9.57 7.50
C SER A 208 -2.75 8.43 8.35
N ASN A 209 -4.07 8.31 8.42
CA ASN A 209 -4.68 7.27 9.23
C ASN A 209 -4.45 5.86 8.64
N ALA A 210 -4.56 5.69 7.31
CA ALA A 210 -4.22 4.44 6.65
C ALA A 210 -2.76 4.02 6.87
N PHE A 211 -1.84 4.99 6.89
CA PHE A 211 -0.42 4.75 7.15
C PHE A 211 -0.10 4.38 8.61
N GLU A 212 -0.87 4.91 9.57
CA GLU A 212 -0.81 4.48 10.96
C GLU A 212 -1.42 3.09 11.15
N THR A 213 -2.56 2.78 10.53
CA THR A 213 -3.11 1.41 10.52
C THR A 213 -2.09 0.42 9.95
N ALA A 214 -1.40 0.76 8.87
CA ALA A 214 -0.38 -0.08 8.24
C ALA A 214 0.85 -0.35 9.14
N LYS A 215 1.08 0.46 10.18
CA LYS A 215 2.19 0.29 11.14
C LYS A 215 2.11 -1.05 11.89
N ILE A 216 0.91 -1.63 12.04
CA ILE A 216 0.73 -2.98 12.62
C ILE A 216 1.59 -4.03 11.90
N THR A 217 1.85 -3.84 10.60
CA THR A 217 2.62 -4.78 9.78
C THR A 217 4.11 -4.75 10.07
N GLN A 218 4.63 -3.64 10.61
CA GLN A 218 6.05 -3.48 10.90
C GLN A 218 6.58 -4.52 11.90
N SER A 219 5.73 -4.93 12.84
CA SER A 219 6.09 -5.88 13.91
C SER A 219 6.57 -7.23 13.39
N PHE A 220 6.19 -7.62 12.16
CA PHE A 220 6.55 -8.90 11.57
C PHE A 220 7.19 -8.82 10.18
N ALA A 221 7.07 -7.71 9.46
CA ALA A 221 7.59 -7.57 8.09
C ALA A 221 9.10 -7.80 7.98
N ALA A 222 9.89 -7.19 8.87
CA ALA A 222 11.35 -7.34 8.87
C ALA A 222 11.79 -8.79 9.13
N GLY A 223 11.17 -9.43 10.12
CA GLY A 223 11.46 -10.81 10.50
C GLY A 223 11.12 -11.79 9.38
N TRP A 224 9.93 -11.63 8.78
CA TRP A 224 9.51 -12.43 7.63
C TRP A 224 10.48 -12.28 6.46
N PHE A 225 10.83 -11.06 6.07
CA PHE A 225 11.72 -10.82 4.94
C PHE A 225 13.10 -11.43 5.15
N ASN A 226 13.71 -11.22 6.32
CA ASN A 226 15.02 -11.79 6.65
C ASN A 226 14.98 -13.33 6.71
N GLN A 227 13.86 -13.94 7.08
CA GLN A 227 13.73 -15.39 7.11
C GLN A 227 13.60 -15.98 5.69
N HIS A 228 12.75 -15.39 4.87
CA HIS A 228 12.32 -15.98 3.59
C HIS A 228 13.20 -15.57 2.40
N THR A 229 14.11 -14.61 2.57
CA THR A 229 14.99 -14.14 1.49
C THR A 229 16.46 -14.54 1.64
N LYS A 230 16.81 -15.37 2.64
CA LYS A 230 18.19 -15.83 2.90
C LYS A 230 18.76 -16.70 1.78
N LYS A 231 17.90 -17.44 1.07
CA LYS A 231 18.28 -18.45 0.08
C LYS A 231 17.80 -18.10 -1.34
N GLY A 232 17.38 -16.86 -1.56
CA GLY A 232 16.78 -16.41 -2.81
C GLY A 232 15.36 -15.88 -2.63
N ILE A 233 14.57 -15.95 -3.69
CA ILE A 233 13.21 -15.36 -3.75
C ILE A 233 12.22 -16.25 -2.99
N PRO A 234 11.33 -15.69 -2.16
CA PRO A 234 10.24 -16.45 -1.58
C PRO A 234 9.27 -16.93 -2.66
N SER A 235 8.78 -18.15 -2.48
CA SER A 235 7.73 -18.71 -3.33
C SER A 235 6.45 -17.90 -3.25
N LYS A 236 5.63 -17.99 -4.31
CA LYS A 236 4.29 -17.38 -4.38
C LYS A 236 3.42 -17.71 -3.15
N LYS A 237 3.55 -18.93 -2.62
CA LYS A 237 2.80 -19.38 -1.43
C LYS A 237 3.28 -18.71 -0.14
N GLU A 238 4.58 -18.47 0.01
CA GLU A 238 5.13 -17.74 1.16
C GLU A 238 4.71 -16.28 1.15
N VAL A 239 4.74 -15.63 -0.03
CA VAL A 239 4.27 -14.25 -0.20
C VAL A 239 2.77 -14.15 0.04
N GLN A 240 1.98 -15.09 -0.47
CA GLN A 240 0.55 -15.16 -0.18
C GLN A 240 0.26 -15.35 1.32
N GLY A 241 1.03 -16.19 2.02
CA GLY A 241 0.91 -16.37 3.46
C GLY A 241 1.21 -15.10 4.26
N PHE A 242 2.21 -14.33 3.82
CA PHE A 242 2.51 -13.02 4.38
C PHE A 242 1.36 -12.03 4.19
N LEU A 243 0.83 -11.93 2.96
CA LEU A 243 -0.31 -11.06 2.66
C LEU A 243 -1.54 -11.45 3.49
N TRP A 244 -1.86 -12.73 3.58
CA TRP A 244 -2.96 -13.23 4.42
C TRP A 244 -2.84 -12.74 5.87
N HIS A 245 -1.64 -12.87 6.45
CA HIS A 245 -1.38 -12.44 7.81
C HIS A 245 -1.50 -10.91 7.95
N ALA A 246 -0.89 -10.16 7.02
CA ALA A 246 -0.87 -8.70 7.04
C ALA A 246 -2.28 -8.10 6.88
N PHE A 247 -3.05 -8.56 5.89
CA PHE A 247 -4.44 -8.12 5.70
C PHE A 247 -5.34 -8.55 6.85
N GLY A 248 -5.09 -9.72 7.46
CA GLY A 248 -5.75 -10.14 8.69
C GLY A 248 -5.54 -9.14 9.83
N LYS A 249 -4.30 -8.72 10.06
CA LYS A 249 -3.94 -7.71 11.08
C LYS A 249 -4.54 -6.34 10.80
N MET A 250 -4.46 -5.86 9.56
CA MET A 250 -5.05 -4.57 9.20
C MET A 250 -6.58 -4.58 9.38
N ARG A 251 -7.24 -5.70 9.04
CA ARG A 251 -8.69 -5.86 9.26
C ARG A 251 -9.08 -5.80 10.73
N GLU A 252 -8.29 -6.40 11.61
CA GLU A 252 -8.47 -6.33 13.07
C GLU A 252 -8.30 -4.89 13.57
N GLU A 253 -7.31 -4.17 13.06
CA GLU A 253 -7.05 -2.79 13.47
C GLU A 253 -8.14 -1.82 13.01
N LEU A 254 -8.57 -1.89 11.74
CA LEU A 254 -9.71 -1.13 11.22
C LEU A 254 -10.99 -1.36 12.04
N GLN A 255 -11.22 -2.60 12.50
CA GLN A 255 -12.36 -2.91 13.36
C GLN A 255 -12.27 -2.18 14.71
N ARG A 256 -11.10 -2.20 15.35
CA ARG A 256 -10.89 -1.55 16.64
C ARG A 256 -11.11 -0.04 16.54
N GLU A 257 -10.66 0.57 15.45
CA GLU A 257 -10.85 2.00 15.18
C GLU A 257 -12.33 2.37 15.00
N SER A 258 -13.12 1.50 14.35
CA SER A 258 -14.56 1.73 14.17
C SER A 258 -15.42 1.55 15.42
N SER A 259 -14.95 0.75 16.39
CA SER A 259 -15.78 0.31 17.55
C SER A 259 -15.57 1.14 18.82
N LYS A 260 -14.57 2.02 18.88
CA LYS A 260 -14.29 2.85 20.07
C LYS A 260 -15.12 4.14 20.04
N LYS A 261 -16.23 4.16 20.81
CA LYS A 261 -16.89 5.41 21.25
C LYS A 261 -15.87 6.27 22.01
#